data_AF-A0A2V6IH13-F1
#
_entry.id   AF-A0A2V6IH13-F1
#
_cell.length_a   1.000
_cell.length_b   1.000
_cell.length_c   1.000
_cell.angle_alpha   90.00
_cell.angle_beta   90.00
_cell.angle_gamma   90.00
#
_symmetry.space_group_name_H-M   'P 1'
#
loop_
_entity.id
_entity.type
_entity.pdbx_description
1 polymer ?
#
loop_
_entity_poly.entity_id
_entity_poly.type
_entity_poly.pdbx_seq_one_letter_code
_entity_poly.pdbx_strand_id
1 'polypeptide(L)'
;MTQRAARAPQFSSLLSYLRKQRKQNPNPNRLTMTNARILIVEDEAITVSALKRELASLGYQVAATASTADEALNAVELHKPDLVL
;
A
#
# COMPACT_ATOMS: atom_id res chain seq x y z
N MET A 1 -10.83 20.94 53.04
CA MET A 1 -10.39 21.33 51.69
C MET A 1 -9.97 20.06 50.96
N THR A 2 -10.84 19.49 50.13
CA THR A 2 -10.71 18.10 49.66
C THR A 2 -10.36 18.07 48.17
N GLN A 3 -9.19 17.47 47.89
CA GLN A 3 -8.72 16.79 46.69
C GLN A 3 -9.27 17.20 45.30
N ARG A 4 -8.38 17.72 44.44
CA ARG A 4 -8.45 17.54 42.98
C ARG A 4 -7.44 16.45 42.58
N ALA A 5 -7.94 15.25 42.31
CA ALA A 5 -7.20 14.22 41.59
C ALA A 5 -7.73 14.19 40.15
N ALA A 6 -6.91 14.61 39.20
CA ALA A 6 -7.19 14.45 37.78
C ALA A 6 -7.20 12.94 37.44
N ARG A 7 -8.37 12.41 37.08
CA ARG A 7 -8.51 11.01 36.65
C ARG A 7 -7.84 10.82 35.29
N ALA A 8 -6.86 9.92 35.22
CA ALA A 8 -6.31 9.41 33.97
C ALA A 8 -7.39 8.66 33.16
N PRO A 9 -7.39 8.74 31.81
CA PRO A 9 -8.33 7.99 30.99
C PRO A 9 -8.08 6.48 31.15
N GLN A 10 -9.14 5.72 31.44
CA GLN A 10 -9.07 4.27 31.58
C GLN A 10 -8.69 3.63 30.23
N PHE A 11 -7.57 2.90 30.22
CA PHE A 11 -7.02 2.19 29.07
C PHE A 11 -8.03 1.22 28.42
N SER A 12 -9.02 0.75 29.19
CA SER A 12 -10.12 -0.11 28.71
C SER A 12 -10.98 0.55 27.64
N SER A 13 -11.24 1.85 27.74
CA SER A 13 -12.00 2.62 26.73
C SER A 13 -11.20 2.78 25.44
N LEU A 14 -9.88 2.98 25.54
CA LEU A 14 -8.99 3.05 24.37
C LEU A 14 -8.91 1.70 23.65
N LEU A 15 -8.78 0.60 24.40
CA LEU A 15 -8.77 -0.74 23.82
C LEU A 15 -10.09 -1.06 23.10
N SER A 16 -11.23 -0.59 23.61
CA SER A 16 -12.52 -0.74 22.93
C SER A 16 -12.58 0.05 21.61
N TYR A 17 -12.02 1.26 21.58
CA TYR A 17 -11.93 2.10 20.39
C TYR A 17 -11.03 1.47 19.33
N LEU A 18 -9.85 1.00 19.74
CA LEU A 18 -8.89 0.33 18.85
C LEU A 18 -9.43 -1.01 18.31
N ARG A 19 -10.18 -1.77 19.13
CA ARG A 19 -10.81 -3.03 18.72
C ARG A 19 -12.00 -2.82 17.78
N LYS A 20 -12.74 -1.71 17.91
CA LYS A 20 -13.81 -1.30 17.00
C LYS A 20 -13.26 -0.87 15.64
N GLN A 21 -12.14 -0.14 15.63
CA GLN A 21 -11.41 0.23 14.41
C GLN A 21 -10.88 -1.01 13.65
N ARG A 22 -10.38 -2.04 14.36
CA ARG A 22 -9.88 -3.28 13.72
C ARG A 22 -10.97 -4.18 13.11
N LYS A 23 -12.23 -4.09 13.55
CA LYS A 23 -13.33 -4.91 13.01
C LYS A 23 -14.04 -4.28 11.80
N GLN A 24 -13.86 -2.99 11.54
CA GLN A 24 -14.63 -2.25 10.51
C GLN A 24 -13.87 -1.90 9.23
N ASN A 25 -12.61 -2.30 9.07
CA ASN A 25 -11.95 -2.24 7.77
C ASN A 25 -11.37 -3.60 7.35
N PRO A 26 -12.22 -4.60 7.08
CA PRO A 26 -11.79 -5.77 6.33
C PRO A 26 -11.56 -5.30 4.90
N ASN A 27 -10.31 -4.95 4.56
CA ASN A 27 -9.95 -4.66 3.18
C ASN A 27 -10.15 -5.97 2.39
N PRO A 28 -11.16 -6.07 1.50
CA PRO A 28 -11.60 -7.35 0.93
C PRO A 28 -10.55 -7.99 0.01
N ASN A 29 -9.48 -7.26 -0.33
CA ASN A 29 -8.46 -7.67 -1.28
C ASN A 29 -7.21 -8.34 -0.64
N ARG A 30 -7.27 -8.73 0.64
CA ARG A 30 -6.07 -9.20 1.37
C ARG A 30 -5.56 -10.60 0.99
N LEU A 31 -6.25 -11.35 0.13
CA LEU A 31 -5.96 -12.78 -0.07
C LEU A 31 -5.98 -13.27 -1.53
N THR A 32 -6.07 -12.37 -2.53
CA THR A 32 -6.17 -12.77 -3.95
C THR A 32 -5.34 -11.92 -4.92
N MET A 33 -4.26 -11.27 -4.46
CA MET A 33 -3.37 -10.48 -5.32
C MET A 33 -2.45 -11.35 -6.19
N THR A 34 -2.94 -12.44 -6.77
CA THR A 34 -2.13 -13.32 -7.65
C THR A 34 -1.87 -12.72 -9.03
N ASN A 35 -2.34 -11.50 -9.32
CA ASN A 35 -2.29 -10.89 -10.65
C ASN A 35 -2.21 -9.35 -10.66
N ALA A 36 -1.84 -8.69 -9.55
CA ALA A 36 -1.78 -7.22 -9.54
C ALA A 36 -0.83 -6.69 -10.62
N ARG A 37 -1.25 -5.67 -11.35
CA ARG A 37 -0.53 -5.04 -12.47
C ARG A 37 0.20 -3.80 -11.97
N ILE A 38 1.52 -3.86 -11.93
CA ILE A 38 2.39 -2.84 -11.32
C ILE A 38 3.07 -2.01 -12.41
N LEU A 39 3.03 -0.68 -12.29
CA LEU A 39 3.87 0.23 -13.06
C LEU A 39 5.16 0.48 -12.28
N ILE A 40 6.31 0.35 -12.94
CA ILE A 40 7.62 0.68 -12.36
C ILE A 40 8.09 2.03 -12.92
N VAL A 41 8.46 2.97 -12.06
CA VAL A 41 9.00 4.29 -12.40
C VAL A 41 10.44 4.38 -11.88
N GLU A 42 11.40 4.14 -12.75
CA GLU A 42 12.82 4.03 -12.40
C GLU A 42 13.68 4.39 -13.62
N ASP A 43 14.72 5.19 -13.42
CA ASP A 43 15.58 5.69 -14.51
C ASP A 43 16.72 4.71 -14.85
N GLU A 44 17.06 3.81 -13.93
CA GLU A 44 18.08 2.79 -14.12
C GLU A 44 17.54 1.46 -14.67
N ALA A 45 17.92 1.12 -15.91
CA ALA A 45 17.48 -0.10 -16.59
C ALA A 45 17.85 -1.42 -15.85
N ILE A 46 18.97 -1.43 -15.11
CA ILE A 46 19.40 -2.59 -14.32
C ILE A 46 18.42 -2.80 -13.15
N THR A 47 18.06 -1.74 -12.45
CA THR A 47 17.11 -1.75 -11.33
C THR A 47 15.72 -2.17 -11.79
N VAL A 48 15.24 -1.62 -12.92
CA VAL A 48 13.99 -2.07 -13.57
C VAL A 48 14.01 -3.57 -13.86
N SER A 49 15.13 -4.08 -14.39
CA SER A 49 15.25 -5.49 -14.75
C SER A 49 15.26 -6.42 -13.53
N ALA A 50 15.89 -6.00 -12.43
CA ALA A 50 15.86 -6.72 -11.17
C ALA A 50 14.44 -6.75 -10.59
N LEU A 51 13.77 -5.59 -10.53
CA LEU A 51 12.43 -5.46 -10.00
C LEU A 51 11.40 -6.27 -10.81
N LYS A 52 11.50 -6.27 -12.15
CA LYS A 52 10.67 -7.14 -13.01
C LYS A 52 10.77 -8.62 -12.63
N ARG A 53 11.98 -9.12 -12.36
CA ARG A 53 12.21 -10.53 -11.99
C ARG A 53 11.64 -10.85 -10.62
N GLU A 54 11.82 -9.96 -9.65
CA GLU A 54 11.30 -10.12 -8.29
C GLU A 54 9.77 -10.05 -8.26
N LEU A 55 9.17 -9.08 -8.94
CA LEU A 55 7.72 -8.98 -9.04
C LEU A 55 7.12 -10.21 -9.72
N ALA A 56 7.75 -10.71 -10.79
CA ALA A 56 7.31 -11.92 -11.46
C ALA A 56 7.43 -13.18 -10.57
N SER A 57 8.50 -13.30 -9.77
CA SER A 57 8.67 -14.45 -8.86
C SER A 57 7.66 -14.44 -7.72
N LEU A 58 7.18 -13.26 -7.33
CA LEU A 58 6.10 -13.06 -6.37
C LEU A 58 4.68 -13.21 -6.97
N GLY A 59 4.58 -13.44 -8.29
CA GLY A 59 3.30 -13.64 -8.99
C GLY A 59 2.61 -12.35 -9.46
N TYR A 60 3.30 -11.20 -9.43
CA TYR A 60 2.78 -9.95 -9.96
C TYR A 60 3.05 -9.80 -11.46
N GLN A 61 2.26 -8.94 -12.10
CA GLN A 61 2.44 -8.57 -13.50
C GLN A 61 2.97 -7.15 -13.59
N VAL A 62 3.87 -6.88 -14.54
CA VAL A 62 4.33 -5.51 -14.81
C VAL A 62 3.48 -4.93 -15.93
N ALA A 63 2.72 -3.88 -15.61
CA ALA A 63 1.80 -3.21 -16.51
C ALA A 63 2.54 -2.39 -17.58
N ALA A 64 3.56 -1.66 -17.14
CA ALA A 64 4.45 -0.82 -17.96
C ALA A 64 5.68 -0.42 -17.12
N THR A 65 6.63 0.26 -17.77
CA THR A 65 7.77 0.91 -17.11
C THR A 65 7.90 2.34 -17.61
N ALA A 66 8.34 3.24 -16.76
CA ALA A 66 8.63 4.63 -17.10
C ALA A 66 9.98 5.03 -16.49
N SER A 67 10.70 5.90 -17.18
CA SER A 67 11.99 6.46 -16.71
C SER A 67 11.90 7.92 -16.29
N THR A 68 10.74 8.55 -16.52
CA THR A 68 10.45 9.94 -16.18
C THR A 68 9.04 10.08 -15.62
N ALA A 69 8.78 11.22 -14.95
CA ALA A 69 7.47 11.53 -14.42
C ALA A 69 6.39 11.62 -15.53
N ASP A 70 6.71 12.24 -16.67
CA ASP A 70 5.76 12.39 -17.77
C ASP A 70 5.40 11.04 -18.40
N GLU A 71 6.39 10.17 -18.60
CA GLU A 71 6.14 8.79 -19.03
C GLU A 71 5.27 8.04 -18.02
N ALA A 72 5.51 8.23 -16.72
CA ALA A 72 4.73 7.58 -15.67
C ALA A 72 3.27 8.05 -15.67
N LEU A 73 3.02 9.36 -15.78
CA LEU A 73 1.67 9.91 -15.85
C LEU A 73 0.90 9.35 -17.06
N ASN A 74 1.52 9.36 -18.23
CA ASN A 74 0.93 8.77 -19.44
C ASN A 74 0.68 7.25 -19.27
N ALA A 75 1.62 6.54 -18.65
CA ALA A 75 1.50 5.11 -18.42
C ALA A 75 0.39 4.75 -17.43
N VAL A 76 0.15 5.58 -16.40
CA VAL A 76 -0.96 5.40 -15.45
C VAL A 76 -2.30 5.50 -16.17
N GLU A 77 -2.48 6.52 -17.01
CA GLU A 77 -3.73 6.72 -17.76
C GLU A 77 -4.00 5.58 -18.74
N LEU A 78 -2.97 5.14 -19.46
CA LEU A 78 -3.08 4.12 -20.50
C LEU A 78 -3.25 2.71 -19.94
N HIS A 79 -2.44 2.34 -18.93
CA HIS A 79 -2.36 0.95 -18.47
C HIS A 79 -3.20 0.67 -17.23
N LYS A 80 -3.63 1.71 -16.51
CA LYS A 80 -4.42 1.64 -15.26
C LYS A 80 -3.84 0.60 -14.29
N PRO A 81 -2.60 0.80 -13.82
CA PRO A 81 -1.97 -0.12 -12.88
C PRO A 81 -2.70 -0.12 -11.52
N ASP A 82 -2.61 -1.23 -10.79
CA ASP A 82 -3.14 -1.35 -9.43
C ASP A 82 -2.21 -0.70 -8.39
N LEU A 83 -0.92 -0.59 -8.72
CA LEU A 83 0.14 -0.01 -7.89
C LEU A 83 1.22 0.63 -8.77
N VAL A 84 1.81 1.71 -8.28
CA VAL A 84 3.00 2.35 -8.85
C VAL A 84 4.14 2.18 -7.86
N LEU A 85 5.30 1.72 -8.35
CA LEU A 85 6.56 1.62 -7.62
C LEU A 85 7.57 2.58 -8.23
#